data_AF-A0A2G2WSM2-F1
#
_entry.id   AF-A0A2G2WSM2-F1
#
_cell.length_a   1.000
_cell.length_b   1.000
_cell.length_c   1.000
_cell.angle_alpha   90.00
_cell.angle_beta   90.00
_cell.angle_gamma   90.00
#
_symmetry.space_group_name_H-M   'P 1'
#
loop_
_entity.id
_entity.type
_entity.pdbx_description
1 polymer ?
#
loop_
_entity_poly.entity_id
_entity_poly.type
_entity_poly.pdbx_seq_one_letter_code
_entity_poly.pdbx_strand_id
1 'polypeptide(L)'
;MAGAASALFLLDIKGQVLVWRDFRGDVSSVQAERFFTKLLEKEGDPQDPVAYDNGVTYMFIQHNNVYLMTASRQNCNAASILLFLHRVVDVSDTGIC
;
A
#
# COMPACT_ATOMS: atom_id res chain seq x y z
N MET A 1 -21.87 0.02 -0.37
CA MET A 1 -20.79 -0.91 0.04
C MET A 1 -19.47 -0.22 -0.20
N ALA A 2 -18.76 0.18 0.85
CA ALA A 2 -17.38 0.63 0.70
C ALA A 2 -16.52 -0.63 0.50
N GLY A 3 -15.88 -0.77 -0.66
CA GLY A 3 -14.94 -1.86 -0.90
C GLY A 3 -13.81 -1.78 0.13
N ALA A 4 -13.47 -2.91 0.77
CA ALA A 4 -12.39 -2.99 1.74
C ALA A 4 -11.04 -3.24 1.05
N ALA A 5 -9.95 -2.88 1.73
CA ALA A 5 -8.61 -3.32 1.33
C ALA A 5 -8.49 -4.84 1.53
N SER A 6 -7.86 -5.51 0.58
CA SER A 6 -7.60 -6.95 0.62
C SER A 6 -6.40 -7.28 1.51
N ALA A 7 -5.35 -6.47 1.41
CA ALA A 7 -4.15 -6.59 2.22
C ALA A 7 -3.48 -5.22 2.44
N LEU A 8 -2.77 -5.10 3.56
CA LEU A 8 -1.95 -3.95 3.95
C LEU A 8 -0.49 -4.41 4.07
N PHE A 9 0.42 -3.62 3.52
CA PHE A 9 1.85 -3.87 3.46
C PHE A 9 2.60 -2.63 3.93
N LEU A 10 3.55 -2.80 4.83
CA LEU A 10 4.56 -1.82 5.17
C LEU A 10 5.85 -2.27 4.49
N LEU A 11 6.41 -1.42 3.65
CA LEU A 11 7.62 -1.71 2.88
C LEU A 11 8.72 -0.70 3.23
N ASP A 12 9.96 -1.17 3.18
CA ASP A 12 11.15 -0.31 3.26
C ASP A 12 11.33 0.49 1.95
N ILE A 13 12.23 1.47 1.93
CA ILE A 13 12.62 2.22 0.72
C ILE A 13 13.10 1.31 -0.43
N LYS A 14 13.59 0.12 -0.10
CA LYS A 14 14.05 -0.89 -1.05
C LYS A 14 12.91 -1.77 -1.60
N GLY A 15 11.68 -1.57 -1.14
CA GLY A 15 10.53 -2.39 -1.52
C GLY A 15 10.43 -3.74 -0.82
N GLN A 16 11.19 -3.97 0.25
CA GLN A 16 11.08 -5.18 1.06
C GLN A 16 9.90 -5.05 2.04
N VAL A 17 9.05 -6.07 2.12
CA VAL A 17 7.93 -6.07 3.07
C VAL A 17 8.45 -6.27 4.49
N LEU A 18 8.30 -5.24 5.33
CA LEU A 18 8.64 -5.26 6.75
C LEU A 18 7.55 -5.96 7.55
N VAL A 19 6.31 -5.51 7.34
CA VAL A 19 5.12 -6.05 8.01
C VAL A 19 4.00 -6.10 7.00
N TRP A 20 3.20 -7.15 7.04
CA TRP A 20 1.99 -7.21 6.24
C TRP A 20 0.85 -7.85 7.02
N ARG A 21 -0.35 -7.46 6.61
CA ARG A 21 -1.60 -8.00 7.12
C ARG A 21 -2.50 -8.30 5.94
N ASP A 22 -2.91 -9.54 5.88
CA ASP A 22 -3.89 -10.02 4.93
C ASP A 22 -5.27 -10.05 5.59
N PHE A 23 -6.26 -9.47 4.92
CA PHE A 23 -7.64 -9.44 5.41
C PHE A 23 -8.54 -10.45 4.70
N ARG A 24 -8.17 -10.90 3.50
CA ARG A 24 -9.06 -11.65 2.61
C ARG A 24 -8.41 -12.80 1.85
N GLY A 25 -7.09 -12.82 1.73
CA GLY A 25 -6.31 -13.93 1.17
C GLY A 25 -6.21 -13.90 -0.35
N ASP A 26 -6.58 -12.79 -0.98
CA ASP A 26 -6.67 -12.65 -2.45
C ASP A 26 -5.43 -12.01 -3.09
N VAL A 27 -4.52 -11.42 -2.29
CA VAL A 27 -3.27 -10.82 -2.76
C VAL A 27 -2.09 -11.35 -1.94
N SER A 28 -1.12 -11.95 -2.62
CA SER A 28 0.12 -12.45 -1.99
C SER A 28 1.13 -11.32 -1.76
N SER A 29 1.89 -11.40 -0.66
CA SER A 29 3.04 -10.52 -0.39
C SER A 29 4.06 -10.51 -1.52
N VAL A 30 4.32 -11.65 -2.15
CA VAL A 30 5.26 -11.76 -3.28
C VAL A 30 4.79 -10.94 -4.49
N GLN A 31 3.48 -10.86 -4.71
CA GLN A 31 2.92 -10.06 -5.79
C GLN A 31 3.08 -8.57 -5.51
N ALA A 32 2.84 -8.16 -4.26
CA ALA A 32 3.03 -6.79 -3.79
C ALA A 32 4.49 -6.34 -3.91
N GLU A 33 5.45 -7.16 -3.48
CA GLU A 33 6.89 -6.86 -3.61
C GLU A 33 7.30 -6.68 -5.07
N ARG A 34 6.90 -7.61 -5.95
CA ARG A 34 7.21 -7.52 -7.39
C ARG A 34 6.64 -6.27 -8.03
N PHE A 35 5.42 -5.88 -7.65
CA PHE A 35 4.80 -4.66 -8.13
C PHE A 35 5.61 -3.44 -7.67
N PHE A 36 5.98 -3.40 -6.38
CA PHE A 36 6.71 -2.28 -5.81
C PHE A 36 8.13 -2.14 -6.40
N THR A 37 8.85 -3.25 -6.62
CA THR A 37 10.16 -3.20 -7.32
C THR A 37 10.04 -2.61 -8.71
N LYS A 38 9.04 -3.03 -9.50
CA LYS A 38 8.79 -2.47 -10.84
C LYS A 38 8.45 -0.97 -10.80
N LEU A 39 7.74 -0.54 -9.76
CA LEU A 39 7.39 0.86 -9.56
C LEU A 39 8.64 1.69 -9.20
N LEU A 40 9.53 1.14 -8.38
CA LEU A 40 10.80 1.77 -8.02
C LEU A 40 11.75 1.87 -9.23
N GLU A 41 11.79 0.85 -10.08
CA GLU A 41 12.58 0.88 -11.33
C GLU A 41 12.10 1.92 -12.35
N LYS A 42 10.85 2.41 -12.21
CA LYS A 42 10.26 3.46 -13.05
C LYS A 42 10.60 4.89 -12.60
N GLU A 43 11.72 5.06 -11.88
CA GLU A 43 12.20 6.23 -11.11
C GLU A 43 12.28 7.62 -11.80
N GLY A 44 11.58 7.87 -12.92
CA GLY A 44 11.57 9.15 -13.64
C GLY A 44 10.23 9.86 -13.77
N ASP A 45 9.12 9.26 -13.31
CA ASP A 45 7.77 9.84 -13.40
C ASP A 45 7.23 10.11 -11.98
N PRO A 46 6.41 11.16 -11.74
CA PRO A 46 5.77 11.36 -10.46
C PRO A 46 5.01 10.10 -10.05
N GLN A 47 5.35 9.53 -8.90
CA GLN A 47 4.70 8.31 -8.41
C GLN A 47 3.25 8.61 -8.04
N ASP A 48 2.32 8.19 -8.89
CA ASP A 48 0.90 8.25 -8.59
C ASP A 48 0.59 7.39 -7.35
N PRO A 49 -0.10 7.92 -6.34
CA PRO A 49 -0.41 7.20 -5.10
C PRO A 49 -1.37 6.02 -5.31
N VAL A 50 -1.91 5.87 -6.53
CA VAL A 50 -2.81 4.80 -6.94
C VAL A 50 -2.29 4.21 -8.25
N ALA A 51 -2.01 2.93 -8.23
CA ALA A 51 -1.57 2.18 -9.39
C ALA A 51 -2.41 0.92 -9.59
N TYR A 52 -2.50 0.45 -10.82
CA TYR A 52 -3.28 -0.73 -11.16
C TYR A 52 -2.43 -1.70 -11.96
N ASP A 53 -2.32 -2.94 -11.49
CA ASP A 53 -1.57 -4.01 -12.15
C ASP A 53 -2.30 -5.34 -11.99
N ASN A 54 -2.43 -6.10 -13.08
CA ASN A 54 -2.96 -7.47 -13.07
C ASN A 54 -4.30 -7.67 -12.33
N GLY A 55 -5.22 -6.70 -12.39
CA GLY A 55 -6.52 -6.80 -11.71
C GLY A 55 -6.46 -6.49 -10.21
N VAL A 56 -5.37 -5.92 -9.74
CA VAL A 56 -5.17 -5.46 -8.37
C VAL A 56 -4.89 -3.95 -8.41
N THR A 57 -5.62 -3.20 -7.60
CA THR A 57 -5.35 -1.79 -7.36
C THR A 57 -4.44 -1.69 -6.14
N TYR A 58 -3.27 -1.09 -6.33
CA TYR A 58 -2.30 -0.77 -5.30
C TYR A 58 -2.42 0.70 -4.95
N MET A 59 -2.55 1.01 -3.66
CA MET A 59 -2.59 2.39 -3.18
C MET A 59 -1.55 2.55 -2.11
N PHE A 60 -0.69 3.54 -2.21
CA PHE A 60 0.42 3.69 -1.29
C PHE A 60 0.67 5.15 -0.90
N ILE A 61 1.24 5.32 0.29
CA ILE A 61 1.77 6.59 0.77
C ILE A 61 3.18 6.38 1.29
N GLN A 62 4.03 7.39 1.14
CA GLN A 62 5.36 7.41 1.72
C GLN A 62 5.34 8.22 3.02
N HIS A 63 5.90 7.67 4.09
CA HIS A 63 6.05 8.36 5.36
C HIS A 63 7.35 7.93 6.05
N ASN A 64 8.23 8.89 6.36
CA ASN A 64 9.48 8.66 7.12
C ASN A 64 10.31 7.46 6.63
N ASN A 65 10.60 7.41 5.32
CA ASN A 65 11.35 6.32 4.67
C ASN A 65 10.67 4.93 4.71
N VAL A 66 9.39 4.87 5.05
CA VAL A 66 8.57 3.66 4.96
C VAL A 66 7.45 3.91 3.97
N TYR A 67 7.13 2.91 3.17
CA TYR A 67 5.99 2.91 2.29
C TYR A 67 4.85 2.12 2.91
N LEU A 68 3.70 2.75 3.09
CA LEU A 68 2.48 2.05 3.47
C LEU A 68 1.68 1.82 2.20
N MET A 69 1.50 0.56 1.82
CA MET A 69 0.78 0.15 0.63
C MET A 69 -0.41 -0.72 1.01
N THR A 70 -1.51 -0.55 0.29
CA THR A 70 -2.67 -1.45 0.32
C THR A 70 -2.86 -2.05 -1.05
N ALA A 71 -3.39 -3.27 -1.07
CA ALA A 71 -3.82 -3.91 -2.30
C ALA A 71 -5.31 -4.22 -2.21
N SER A 72 -6.04 -4.05 -3.31
CA SER A 72 -7.44 -4.47 -3.40
C SER A 72 -7.76 -4.97 -4.81
N ARG A 73 -8.43 -6.13 -4.91
CA ARG A 73 -8.95 -6.64 -6.19
C ARG A 73 -10.33 -6.09 -6.53
N GLN A 74 -11.04 -5.54 -5.54
CA GLN A 74 -12.35 -4.97 -5.74
C GLN A 74 -12.25 -3.46 -5.95
N ASN A 75 -13.23 -2.90 -6.65
CA ASN A 75 -13.36 -1.46 -6.75
C ASN A 75 -13.64 -0.89 -5.35
N CYS A 76 -12.64 -0.23 -4.78
CA CYS A 76 -12.69 0.40 -3.47
C CYS A 76 -12.54 1.91 -3.61
N ASN A 77 -13.11 2.64 -2.65
CA ASN A 77 -12.99 4.10 -2.66
C ASN A 77 -11.56 4.49 -2.30
N ALA A 78 -10.78 4.91 -3.30
CA ALA A 78 -9.38 5.29 -3.13
C ALA A 78 -9.20 6.39 -2.07
N ALA A 79 -10.09 7.38 -2.02
CA ALA A 79 -10.01 8.45 -1.04
C ALA A 79 -10.15 7.94 0.41
N SER A 80 -11.04 6.96 0.63
CA SER A 80 -11.23 6.35 1.95
C SER A 80 -10.02 5.52 2.38
N ILE A 81 -9.41 4.78 1.46
CA ILE A 81 -8.21 3.98 1.73
C ILE A 81 -7.00 4.88 1.99
N LEU A 82 -6.80 5.93 1.21
CA LEU A 82 -5.73 6.91 1.43
C LEU A 82 -5.92 7.63 2.78
N LEU A 83 -7.15 8.05 3.11
CA LEU A 83 -7.44 8.64 4.41
C LEU A 83 -7.14 7.65 5.55
N PHE A 84 -7.51 6.37 5.40
CA PHE A 84 -7.19 5.32 6.37
C PHE A 84 -5.67 5.18 6.55
N LEU A 85 -4.90 5.13 5.45
CA LEU A 85 -3.44 5.06 5.50
C LEU A 85 -2.83 6.25 6.26
N HIS A 86 -3.30 7.47 5.99
CA HIS A 86 -2.86 8.65 6.73
C HIS A 86 -3.20 8.58 8.23
N ARG A 87 -4.34 7.99 8.61
CA ARG A 87 -4.71 7.78 10.02
C ARG A 87 -3.85 6.72 10.70
N VAL A 88 -3.46 5.67 9.99
CA VAL A 88 -2.52 4.66 10.51
C VAL A 88 -1.16 5.30 10.79
N VAL A 89 -0.70 6.16 9.89
CA VAL A 89 0.53 6.96 10.09
C VAL A 89 0.40 7.87 11.31
N ASP A 90 -0.69 8.63 11.41
CA ASP A 90 -0.97 9.55 12.53
C ASP A 90 -0.95 8.84 13.89
N VAL A 91 -1.56 7.64 13.96
CA VAL A 91 -1.53 6.79 15.18
C VAL A 91 -0.13 6.25 15.46
N SER A 92 0.65 5.93 14.42
CA SER A 92 2.02 5.42 14.58
C SER A 92 2.96 6.51 15.09
N ASP A 93 2.72 7.77 14.73
CA ASP A 93 3.49 8.93 15.18
C ASP A 93 3.06 9.38 16.60
N THR A 94 1.76 9.33 16.90
CA THR A 94 1.19 9.78 18.18
C THR A 94 1.31 8.73 19.30
N GLY A 95 1.63 7.47 18.97
CA GLY A 95 1.40 6.30 19.84
C GLY A 95 2.61 5.62 20.51
N ILE A 96 3.73 6.32 20.72
CA ILE A 96 4.86 5.81 21.53
C ILE A 96 5.24 6.85 22.61
N CYS A 97 4.27 7.17 23.47
CA CYS A 97 4.50 7.86 24.74
C CYS A 97 4.23 6.88 25.89
#